data_AF-A0A522FI82-F1
#
_entry.id   AF-A0A522FI82-F1
#
_cell.length_a   1.000
_cell.length_b   1.000
_cell.length_c   1.000
_cell.angle_alpha   90.00
_cell.angle_beta   90.00
_cell.angle_gamma   90.00
#
_symmetry.space_group_name_H-M   'P 1'
#
loop_
_entity.id
_entity.type
_entity.pdbx_description
1 polymer ?
#
loop_
_entity_poly.entity_id
_entity_poly.type
_entity_poly.pdbx_seq_one_letter_code
_entity_poly.pdbx_strand_id
1 'polypeptide(L)'
;MHLRRVFLLLAFGALTALAGAPGWAGTASPLMLANVYRPGVPLADYWVSEKYDGVRGYWDGTQLRTRGGERINAPAWFTAGWPATPLDGELWAGRGQFSKAVATVRQQTPDDAAWRGMRFMVFDLPAQGGPFTDRIPVLNRLLAELLVPWVQPVAQSRVATPQALQALLAKTVKAGGEGLMLHRGASLYRAQRNDDLLKFKPFEDAEAQVVGHLPGKGKYAGMLGALLVQMPGEPGQPGQRFKLGTGLRDAQRRDPPALGSWVTYRFRGLTDSGLPRFASFLRVREDI
;
A
#
# COMPACT_ATOMS: atom_id res chain seq x y z
N MET A 1 76.50 44.63 -19.45
CA MET A 1 76.14 43.36 -20.13
C MET A 1 75.34 42.51 -19.14
N HIS A 2 74.06 42.29 -19.46
CA HIS A 2 73.15 41.23 -18.98
C HIS A 2 72.87 41.08 -17.47
N LEU A 3 71.71 40.62 -17.00
CA LEU A 3 70.31 40.70 -17.42
C LEU A 3 69.54 40.21 -16.16
N ARG A 4 68.47 40.91 -15.80
CA ARG A 4 67.44 40.56 -14.82
C ARG A 4 67.14 39.05 -14.69
N ARG A 5 66.95 38.54 -13.47
CA ARG A 5 65.91 37.53 -13.18
C ARG A 5 65.29 37.74 -11.78
N VAL A 6 64.06 38.26 -11.83
CA VAL A 6 63.08 38.33 -10.74
C VAL A 6 62.50 36.92 -10.57
N PHE A 7 62.52 36.37 -9.36
CA PHE A 7 61.76 35.16 -9.03
C PHE A 7 60.34 35.56 -8.62
N LEU A 8 59.37 35.30 -9.52
CA LEU A 8 57.95 35.25 -9.19
C LEU A 8 57.67 33.97 -8.38
N LEU A 9 57.23 34.12 -7.13
CA LEU A 9 56.56 33.06 -6.39
C LEU A 9 55.09 33.05 -6.81
N LEU A 10 54.72 32.09 -7.66
CA LEU A 10 53.34 31.77 -8.01
C LEU A 10 52.68 31.06 -6.81
N ALA A 11 51.74 31.73 -6.17
CA ALA A 11 50.84 31.12 -5.20
C ALA A 11 49.85 30.20 -5.94
N PHE A 12 49.95 28.89 -5.71
CA PHE A 12 49.03 27.90 -6.23
C PHE A 12 47.76 27.93 -5.37
N GLY A 13 46.72 28.61 -5.85
CA GLY A 13 45.39 28.57 -5.23
C GLY A 13 44.77 27.19 -5.38
N ALA A 14 44.62 26.46 -4.28
CA ALA A 14 43.88 25.21 -4.24
C ALA A 14 42.39 25.50 -4.41
N LEU A 15 41.88 25.31 -5.63
CA LEU A 15 40.45 25.33 -5.92
C LEU A 15 39.85 24.00 -5.42
N THR A 16 39.44 23.95 -4.15
CA THR A 16 38.65 22.83 -3.64
C THR A 16 37.26 22.89 -4.28
N ALA A 17 37.07 22.13 -5.36
CA ALA A 17 35.76 21.81 -5.88
C ALA A 17 35.00 21.03 -4.80
N LEU A 18 34.02 21.67 -4.15
CA LEU A 18 33.00 20.95 -3.40
C LEU A 18 32.22 20.09 -4.41
N ALA A 19 32.63 18.83 -4.55
CA ALA A 19 31.81 17.81 -5.16
C ALA A 19 30.54 17.69 -4.31
N GLY A 20 29.44 18.26 -4.79
CA GLY A 20 28.13 18.06 -4.20
C GLY A 20 27.88 16.58 -4.07
N ALA A 21 27.54 16.14 -2.86
CA ALA A 21 27.08 14.77 -2.62
C ALA A 21 25.96 14.47 -3.63
N PRO A 22 25.97 13.31 -4.30
CA PRO A 22 24.89 12.94 -5.19
C PRO A 22 23.60 12.92 -4.35
N GLY A 23 22.70 13.85 -4.64
CA GLY A 23 21.34 13.81 -4.12
C GLY A 23 20.78 12.43 -4.46
N TRP A 24 20.20 11.76 -3.46
CA TRP A 24 19.50 10.50 -3.66
C TRP A 24 18.34 10.76 -4.60
N ALA A 25 18.57 10.56 -5.89
CA ALA A 25 17.50 10.42 -6.87
C ALA A 25 16.76 9.14 -6.48
N GLY A 26 15.60 9.29 -5.85
CA GLY A 26 14.72 8.15 -5.56
C GLY A 26 14.45 7.39 -6.85
N THR A 27 14.99 6.18 -6.97
CA THR A 27 14.73 5.31 -8.11
C THR A 27 13.23 5.08 -8.19
N ALA A 28 12.63 5.32 -9.37
CA ALA A 28 11.21 5.05 -9.60
C ALA A 28 10.87 3.64 -9.10
N SER A 29 9.82 3.53 -8.28
CA SER A 29 9.42 2.26 -7.65
C SER A 29 9.23 1.19 -8.74
N PRO A 30 9.86 0.00 -8.64
CA PRO A 30 9.79 -1.04 -9.68
C PRO A 30 8.43 -1.74 -9.75
N LEU A 31 7.38 -1.11 -9.23
CA LEU A 31 6.15 -1.76 -8.84
C LEU A 31 4.99 -1.33 -9.74
N MET A 32 4.27 -2.32 -10.25
CA MET A 32 3.03 -2.09 -11.01
C MET A 32 1.95 -1.51 -10.09
N LEU A 33 1.19 -0.51 -10.56
CA LEU A 33 0.16 0.15 -9.77
C LEU A 33 -1.24 -0.11 -10.34
N ALA A 34 -2.20 -0.37 -9.45
CA ALA A 34 -3.55 -0.71 -9.86
C ALA A 34 -4.48 0.50 -10.07
N ASN A 35 -5.24 0.49 -11.16
CA ASN A 35 -6.40 1.36 -11.38
C ASN A 35 -7.66 0.80 -10.69
N VAL A 36 -8.77 1.55 -10.69
CA VAL A 36 -10.06 1.08 -10.15
C VAL A 36 -10.86 0.38 -11.24
N TYR A 37 -11.40 -0.80 -10.95
CA TYR A 37 -12.29 -1.51 -11.86
C TYR A 37 -13.53 -0.69 -12.20
N ARG A 38 -13.94 -0.70 -13.48
CA ARG A 38 -15.19 -0.11 -13.96
C ARG A 38 -15.97 -1.15 -14.78
N PRO A 39 -17.32 -1.10 -14.77
CA PRO A 39 -18.12 -1.94 -15.66
C PRO A 39 -17.71 -1.77 -17.13
N GLY A 40 -17.78 -2.85 -17.91
CA GLY A 40 -17.38 -2.88 -19.33
C GLY A 40 -15.97 -3.43 -19.60
N VAL A 41 -15.16 -3.67 -18.56
CA VAL A 41 -13.88 -4.38 -18.71
C VAL A 41 -14.13 -5.82 -19.18
N PRO A 42 -13.41 -6.31 -20.23
CA PRO A 42 -13.58 -7.67 -20.74
C PRO A 42 -13.00 -8.71 -19.76
N LEU A 43 -13.84 -9.21 -18.85
CA LEU A 43 -13.41 -10.08 -17.73
C LEU A 43 -12.68 -11.35 -18.16
N ALA A 44 -12.96 -11.87 -19.36
CA ALA A 44 -12.28 -13.05 -19.92
C ALA A 44 -10.76 -12.86 -20.02
N ASP A 45 -10.31 -11.61 -20.18
CA ASP A 45 -8.88 -11.30 -20.29
C ASP A 45 -8.18 -11.27 -18.93
N TYR A 46 -8.91 -11.23 -17.81
CA TYR A 46 -8.35 -11.00 -16.48
C TYR A 46 -8.35 -12.26 -15.60
N TRP A 47 -7.29 -12.40 -14.82
CA TRP A 47 -7.24 -13.25 -13.64
C TRP A 47 -7.74 -12.46 -12.44
N VAL A 48 -8.44 -13.15 -11.53
CA VAL A 48 -9.06 -12.56 -10.35
C VAL A 48 -8.50 -13.23 -9.09
N SER A 49 -8.09 -12.41 -8.14
CA SER A 49 -7.55 -12.81 -6.83
C SER A 49 -8.16 -11.99 -5.70
N GLU A 50 -8.03 -12.46 -4.45
CA GLU A 50 -8.35 -11.63 -3.28
C GLU A 50 -7.38 -10.45 -3.21
N LYS A 51 -7.92 -9.26 -2.91
CA LYS A 51 -7.09 -8.13 -2.50
C LYS A 51 -6.77 -8.28 -1.01
N TYR A 52 -5.50 -8.49 -0.70
CA TYR A 52 -5.00 -8.52 0.66
C TYR A 52 -4.80 -7.10 1.21
N ASP A 53 -5.18 -6.90 2.48
CA ASP A 53 -5.03 -5.65 3.23
C ASP A 53 -3.83 -5.78 4.17
N GLY A 54 -2.62 -5.58 3.65
CA GLY A 54 -1.37 -5.72 4.38
C GLY A 54 -0.40 -4.59 4.06
N VAL A 55 0.88 -4.91 4.02
CA VAL A 55 1.93 -3.99 3.56
C VAL A 55 2.59 -4.60 2.33
N ARG A 56 2.54 -3.91 1.19
CA ARG A 56 3.23 -4.36 -0.03
C ARG A 56 4.72 -4.52 0.23
N GLY A 57 5.21 -5.73 -0.03
CA GLY A 57 6.62 -6.12 0.10
C GLY A 57 7.19 -6.50 -1.26
N TYR A 58 8.34 -5.91 -1.59
CA TYR A 58 9.15 -6.28 -2.73
C TYR A 58 10.40 -7.01 -2.22
N TRP A 59 10.56 -8.27 -2.59
CA TRP A 59 11.79 -9.01 -2.38
C TRP A 59 12.70 -8.78 -3.58
N ASP A 60 13.89 -8.21 -3.36
CA ASP A 60 14.83 -7.88 -4.44
C ASP A 60 15.80 -9.03 -4.79
N GLY A 61 15.60 -10.21 -4.20
CA GLY A 61 16.55 -11.34 -4.25
C GLY A 61 17.42 -11.45 -3.00
N THR A 62 17.48 -10.40 -2.18
CA THR A 62 18.33 -10.36 -0.98
C THR A 62 17.64 -9.79 0.26
N GLN A 63 16.72 -8.84 0.10
CA GLN A 63 16.02 -8.20 1.19
C GLN A 63 14.60 -7.77 0.80
N LEU A 64 13.74 -7.65 1.81
CA LEU A 64 12.40 -7.08 1.66
C LEU A 64 12.45 -5.56 1.69
N ARG A 65 11.66 -4.95 0.82
CA ARG A 65 11.50 -3.50 0.69
C ARG A 65 10.03 -3.12 0.67
N THR A 66 9.72 -1.96 1.23
CA THR A 66 8.39 -1.35 1.10
C THR A 66 8.17 -0.85 -0.33
N ARG A 67 6.94 -0.44 -0.62
CA ARG A 67 6.62 0.26 -1.88
C ARG A 67 7.52 1.48 -2.14
N GLY A 68 7.90 2.19 -1.08
CA GLY A 68 8.75 3.39 -1.15
C GLY A 68 10.24 3.09 -1.37
N GLY A 69 10.64 1.81 -1.31
CA GLY A 69 12.04 1.38 -1.46
C GLY A 69 12.76 1.16 -0.12
N GLU A 70 12.18 1.62 0.99
CA GLU A 70 12.72 1.44 2.34
C GLU A 70 12.88 -0.03 2.70
N ARG A 71 13.97 -0.36 3.39
CA ARG A 71 14.23 -1.73 3.86
C ARG A 71 13.21 -2.12 4.94
N ILE A 72 12.70 -3.34 4.83
CA ILE A 72 11.89 -3.97 5.88
C ILE A 72 12.80 -4.87 6.71
N ASN A 73 12.87 -4.62 8.02
CA ASN A 73 13.66 -5.42 8.94
C ASN A 73 12.87 -6.67 9.35
N ALA A 74 12.97 -7.73 8.55
CA ALA A 74 12.45 -9.05 8.89
C ALA A 74 13.49 -9.85 9.70
N PRO A 75 13.07 -10.75 10.62
CA PRO A 75 13.99 -11.71 11.23
C PRO A 75 14.69 -12.53 10.15
N ALA A 76 15.96 -12.90 10.39
CA ALA A 76 16.75 -13.68 9.43
C ALA A 76 16.07 -15.00 9.02
N TRP A 77 15.36 -15.66 9.94
CA TRP A 77 14.63 -16.88 9.65
C TRP A 77 13.45 -16.67 8.69
N PHE A 78 12.86 -15.47 8.63
CA PHE A 78 11.68 -15.21 7.81
C PHE A 78 12.00 -15.26 6.32
N THR A 79 13.19 -14.77 5.93
CA THR A 79 13.68 -14.75 4.55
C THR A 79 14.74 -15.82 4.27
N ALA A 80 15.01 -16.71 5.23
CA ALA A 80 16.00 -17.78 5.05
C ALA A 80 15.57 -18.72 3.92
N GLY A 81 16.50 -19.01 3.00
CA GLY A 81 16.27 -19.92 1.87
C GLY A 81 15.42 -19.34 0.73
N TRP A 82 14.99 -18.08 0.81
CA TRP A 82 14.23 -17.44 -0.28
C TRP A 82 15.08 -17.37 -1.56
N PRO A 83 14.45 -17.45 -2.75
CA PRO A 83 15.18 -17.46 -4.01
C PRO A 83 15.82 -16.11 -4.30
N ALA A 84 16.87 -16.06 -5.10
CA ALA A 84 17.40 -14.80 -5.61
C ALA A 84 16.46 -14.11 -6.62
N THR A 85 15.42 -14.81 -7.09
CA THR A 85 14.39 -14.27 -7.97
C THR A 85 13.57 -13.20 -7.25
N PRO A 86 13.44 -11.99 -7.82
CA PRO A 86 12.58 -10.95 -7.25
C PRO A 86 11.11 -11.38 -7.17
N LEU A 87 10.46 -11.03 -6.06
CA LEU A 87 9.05 -11.35 -5.79
C LEU A 87 8.28 -10.08 -5.42
N ASP A 88 7.06 -9.94 -5.92
CA ASP A 88 6.14 -8.86 -5.52
C ASP A 88 4.92 -9.47 -4.81
N GLY A 89 4.63 -8.97 -3.62
CA GLY A 89 3.66 -9.57 -2.73
C GLY A 89 3.17 -8.64 -1.64
N GLU A 90 2.32 -9.19 -0.79
CA GLU A 90 1.76 -8.50 0.37
C GLU A 90 2.21 -9.18 1.66
N LEU A 91 2.87 -8.46 2.56
CA LEU A 91 3.09 -8.89 3.94
C LEU A 91 1.78 -8.75 4.71
N TRP A 92 1.22 -9.88 5.12
CA TRP A 92 -0.17 -9.99 5.54
C TRP A 92 -0.33 -10.79 6.83
N ALA A 93 -1.07 -10.23 7.79
CA ALA A 93 -1.27 -10.81 9.13
C ALA A 93 -2.62 -11.53 9.31
N GLY A 94 -3.39 -11.70 8.23
CA GLY A 94 -4.77 -12.16 8.28
C GLY A 94 -5.79 -11.09 7.90
N ARG A 95 -7.02 -11.53 7.63
CA ARG A 95 -8.14 -10.64 7.29
C ARG A 95 -8.46 -9.71 8.46
N GLY A 96 -8.65 -8.41 8.17
CA GLY A 96 -8.90 -7.38 9.19
C GLY A 96 -7.71 -7.08 10.11
N GLN A 97 -6.51 -7.60 9.83
CA GLN A 97 -5.31 -7.45 10.66
C GLN A 97 -4.29 -6.47 10.07
N PHE A 98 -4.75 -5.49 9.27
CA PHE A 98 -3.89 -4.48 8.67
C PHE A 98 -3.00 -3.75 9.70
N SER A 99 -3.59 -3.29 10.81
CA SER A 99 -2.82 -2.60 11.86
C SER A 99 -1.71 -3.48 12.44
N LYS A 100 -1.94 -4.79 12.59
CA LYS A 100 -0.91 -5.74 13.03
C LYS A 100 0.20 -5.89 11.98
N ALA A 101 -0.16 -5.98 10.70
CA ALA A 101 0.81 -6.07 9.61
C ALA A 101 1.71 -4.82 9.56
N VAL A 102 1.12 -3.63 9.62
CA VAL A 102 1.85 -2.36 9.65
C VAL A 102 2.75 -2.27 10.88
N ALA A 103 2.21 -2.52 12.08
CA ALA A 103 2.98 -2.46 13.31
C ALA A 103 4.18 -3.42 13.31
N THR A 104 4.03 -4.60 12.70
CA THR A 104 5.12 -5.59 12.58
C THR A 104 6.20 -5.11 11.60
N VAL A 105 5.81 -4.63 10.42
CA VAL A 105 6.74 -4.23 9.35
C VAL A 105 7.54 -2.96 9.70
N ARG A 106 6.97 -2.04 10.48
CA ARG A 106 7.62 -0.78 10.87
C ARG A 106 8.72 -0.93 11.92
N GLN A 107 8.81 -2.05 12.61
CA GLN A 107 9.77 -2.22 13.70
C GLN A 107 11.21 -2.15 13.18
N GLN A 108 12.04 -1.36 13.86
CA GLN A 108 13.47 -1.29 13.54
C GLN A 108 14.21 -2.54 14.01
N THR A 109 13.81 -3.08 15.16
CA THR A 109 14.25 -4.40 15.65
C THR A 109 13.10 -5.37 15.50
N PRO A 110 13.21 -6.43 14.68
CA PRO A 110 12.10 -7.33 14.43
C PRO A 110 11.70 -8.12 15.69
N ASP A 111 10.41 -8.13 16.01
CA ASP A 111 9.83 -9.03 17.00
C ASP A 111 9.44 -10.38 16.39
N ASP A 112 10.15 -11.40 16.83
CA ASP A 112 9.98 -12.79 16.44
C ASP A 112 8.54 -13.31 16.64
N ALA A 113 7.83 -12.87 17.68
CA ALA A 113 6.46 -13.30 17.95
C ALA A 113 5.48 -12.66 16.96
N ALA A 114 5.64 -11.37 16.67
CA ALA A 114 4.84 -10.66 15.68
C ALA A 114 5.00 -11.27 14.28
N TRP A 115 6.24 -11.53 13.85
CA TRP A 115 6.56 -12.07 12.53
C TRP A 115 6.05 -13.51 12.30
N ARG A 116 5.92 -14.34 13.34
CA ARG A 116 5.27 -15.67 13.24
C ARG A 116 3.81 -15.61 12.81
N GLY A 117 3.15 -14.47 12.99
CA GLY A 117 1.78 -14.23 12.52
C GLY A 117 1.70 -13.67 11.10
N MET A 118 2.84 -13.41 10.44
CA MET A 118 2.90 -12.82 9.12
C MET A 118 3.05 -13.88 8.03
N ARG A 119 2.52 -13.57 6.85
CA ARG A 119 2.76 -14.30 5.61
C ARG A 119 3.17 -13.32 4.52
N PHE A 120 3.94 -13.77 3.56
CA PHE A 120 4.20 -13.06 2.32
C PHE A 120 3.38 -13.68 1.20
N MET A 121 2.30 -12.99 0.83
CA MET A 121 1.35 -13.40 -0.19
C MET A 121 1.82 -12.89 -1.54
N VAL A 122 2.57 -13.71 -2.28
CA VAL A 122 3.22 -13.33 -3.54
C VAL A 122 2.23 -13.39 -4.69
N PHE A 123 2.09 -12.30 -5.43
CA PHE A 123 1.15 -12.22 -6.54
C PHE A 123 1.82 -12.07 -7.91
N ASP A 124 3.12 -11.79 -7.98
CA ASP A 124 3.85 -11.71 -9.26
C ASP A 124 5.37 -11.92 -9.15
N LEU A 125 6.00 -12.08 -10.31
CA LEU A 125 7.45 -12.23 -10.52
C LEU A 125 7.99 -11.09 -11.39
N PRO A 126 8.46 -9.97 -10.80
CA PRO A 126 8.88 -8.77 -11.55
C PRO A 126 9.98 -8.99 -12.58
N ALA A 127 10.89 -9.94 -12.33
CA ALA A 127 11.99 -10.27 -13.24
C ALA A 127 11.64 -11.34 -14.28
N GLN A 128 10.47 -11.99 -14.16
CA GLN A 128 10.04 -13.00 -15.12
C GLN A 128 9.42 -12.31 -16.33
N GLY A 129 10.01 -12.54 -17.50
CA GLY A 129 9.47 -12.04 -18.76
C GLY A 129 8.16 -12.72 -19.16
N GLY A 130 7.46 -12.09 -20.10
CA GLY A 130 6.24 -12.62 -20.72
C GLY A 130 4.94 -12.23 -20.01
N PRO A 131 3.79 -12.64 -20.59
CA PRO A 131 2.45 -12.37 -20.07
C PRO A 131 2.21 -12.88 -18.64
N PHE A 132 1.36 -12.20 -17.88
CA PHE A 132 1.01 -12.62 -16.51
C PHE A 132 0.48 -14.05 -16.43
N THR A 133 -0.29 -14.49 -17.44
CA THR A 133 -0.79 -15.87 -17.52
C THR A 133 0.33 -16.90 -17.47
N ASP A 134 1.47 -16.61 -18.09
CA ASP A 134 2.63 -17.51 -18.15
C ASP A 134 3.47 -17.42 -16.87
N ARG A 135 3.42 -16.27 -16.17
CA ARG A 135 4.12 -16.08 -14.88
C ARG A 135 3.46 -16.85 -13.73
N ILE A 136 2.14 -17.05 -13.76
CA ILE A 136 1.39 -17.78 -12.70
C ILE A 136 1.94 -19.20 -12.45
N PRO A 137 2.03 -20.10 -13.45
CA PRO A 137 2.55 -21.45 -13.20
C PRO A 137 4.02 -21.46 -12.77
N VAL A 138 4.84 -20.50 -13.25
CA VAL A 138 6.23 -20.33 -12.82
C VAL A 138 6.30 -19.96 -11.34
N LEU A 139 5.50 -18.97 -10.91
CA LEU A 139 5.39 -18.55 -9.51
C LEU A 139 4.96 -19.72 -8.61
N ASN A 140 3.91 -20.44 -9.01
CA ASN A 140 3.39 -21.55 -8.23
C ASN A 140 4.43 -22.66 -8.05
N ARG A 141 5.18 -22.99 -9.10
CA ARG A 141 6.26 -23.98 -9.02
C ARG A 141 7.39 -23.51 -8.11
N LEU A 142 7.87 -22.28 -8.31
CA LEU A 142 8.94 -21.69 -7.51
C LEU A 142 8.62 -21.74 -6.01
N LEU A 143 7.41 -21.35 -5.62
CA LEU A 143 7.02 -21.33 -4.21
C LEU A 143 6.69 -22.72 -3.64
N ALA A 144 6.25 -23.67 -4.47
CA ALA A 144 6.10 -25.06 -4.05
C ALA A 144 7.45 -25.71 -3.75
N GLU A 145 8.48 -25.41 -4.54
CA GLU A 145 9.86 -25.90 -4.34
C GLU A 145 10.56 -25.23 -3.16
N LEU A 146 10.21 -23.99 -2.84
CA LEU A 146 10.78 -23.25 -1.71
C LEU A 146 10.47 -23.90 -0.34
N LEU A 147 9.34 -24.61 -0.22
CA LEU A 147 8.92 -25.31 1.01
C LEU A 147 8.87 -24.41 2.27
N VAL A 148 8.67 -23.10 2.11
CA VAL A 148 8.52 -22.14 3.22
C VAL A 148 7.04 -21.82 3.44
N PRO A 149 6.41 -22.29 4.54
CA PRO A 149 4.95 -22.22 4.69
C PRO A 149 4.35 -20.81 4.74
N TRP A 150 5.12 -19.81 5.13
CA TRP A 150 4.67 -18.42 5.22
C TRP A 150 4.90 -17.62 3.94
N VAL A 151 5.46 -18.21 2.88
CA VAL A 151 5.56 -17.61 1.54
C VAL A 151 4.60 -18.35 0.63
N GLN A 152 3.54 -17.69 0.20
CA GLN A 152 2.43 -18.37 -0.49
C GLN A 152 2.05 -17.64 -1.78
N PRO A 153 1.80 -18.36 -2.87
CA PRO A 153 1.26 -17.75 -4.07
C PRO A 153 -0.19 -17.30 -3.81
N VAL A 154 -0.53 -16.11 -4.29
CA VAL A 154 -1.92 -15.64 -4.32
C VAL A 154 -2.70 -16.47 -5.32
N ALA A 155 -3.77 -17.12 -4.86
CA ALA A 155 -4.67 -17.88 -5.71
C ALA A 155 -5.30 -16.99 -6.79
N GLN A 156 -5.14 -17.42 -8.06
CA GLN A 156 -5.71 -16.76 -9.24
C GLN A 156 -6.85 -17.62 -9.81
N SER A 157 -7.93 -16.97 -10.22
CA SER A 157 -9.10 -17.62 -10.81
C SER A 157 -9.63 -16.85 -12.01
N ARG A 158 -10.41 -17.49 -12.88
CA ARG A 158 -11.14 -16.80 -13.96
C ARG A 158 -12.59 -16.58 -13.55
N VAL A 159 -13.16 -15.46 -13.97
CA VAL A 159 -14.56 -15.11 -13.74
C VAL A 159 -15.19 -14.69 -15.06
N ALA A 160 -16.25 -15.38 -15.47
CA ALA A 160 -16.82 -15.19 -16.80
C ALA A 160 -17.78 -13.98 -16.90
N THR A 161 -18.47 -13.62 -15.82
CA THR A 161 -19.54 -12.61 -15.86
C THR A 161 -19.42 -11.56 -14.76
N PRO A 162 -19.91 -10.33 -14.98
CA PRO A 162 -19.98 -9.30 -13.94
C PRO A 162 -20.75 -9.74 -12.70
N GLN A 163 -21.81 -10.54 -12.86
CA GLN A 163 -22.60 -11.09 -11.76
C GLN A 163 -21.77 -12.05 -10.91
N ALA A 164 -21.00 -12.94 -11.54
CA ALA A 164 -20.09 -13.84 -10.84
C ALA A 164 -18.97 -13.07 -10.11
N LEU A 165 -18.45 -11.99 -10.71
CA LEU A 165 -17.45 -11.12 -10.08
C LEU A 165 -18.01 -10.43 -8.84
N GLN A 166 -19.23 -9.90 -8.93
CA GLN A 166 -19.93 -9.28 -7.82
C GLN A 166 -20.21 -10.29 -6.69
N ALA A 167 -20.62 -11.52 -7.03
CA ALA A 167 -20.85 -12.59 -6.06
C ALA A 167 -19.55 -13.01 -5.35
N LEU A 168 -18.44 -13.13 -6.11
CA LEU A 168 -17.13 -13.39 -5.54
C LEU A 168 -16.69 -12.27 -4.60
N LEU A 169 -16.87 -11.00 -5.00
CA LEU A 169 -16.58 -9.85 -4.16
C LEU A 169 -17.37 -9.91 -2.85
N ALA A 170 -18.68 -10.14 -2.93
CA ALA A 170 -19.55 -10.24 -1.75
C ALA A 170 -19.13 -11.39 -0.82
N LYS A 171 -18.79 -12.55 -1.39
CA LYS A 171 -18.29 -13.72 -0.63
C LYS A 171 -16.98 -13.38 0.09
N THR A 172 -16.01 -12.79 -0.61
CA THR A 172 -14.71 -12.41 -0.05
C THR A 172 -14.88 -11.40 1.09
N VAL A 173 -15.70 -10.37 0.89
CA VAL A 173 -15.96 -9.33 1.90
C VAL A 173 -16.70 -9.90 3.11
N LYS A 174 -17.70 -10.76 2.90
CA LYS A 174 -18.41 -11.45 3.99
C LYS A 174 -17.46 -12.29 4.85
N ALA A 175 -16.42 -12.84 4.23
CA ALA A 175 -15.40 -13.62 4.92
C ALA A 175 -14.26 -12.75 5.51
N GLY A 176 -14.39 -11.41 5.49
CA GLY A 176 -13.47 -10.44 6.07
C GLY A 176 -12.40 -9.90 5.12
N GLY A 177 -12.41 -10.30 3.85
CA GLY A 177 -11.44 -9.84 2.84
C GLY A 177 -11.72 -8.41 2.39
N GLU A 178 -10.72 -7.73 1.85
CA GLU A 178 -10.83 -6.30 1.50
C GLU A 178 -11.58 -6.08 0.18
N GLY A 179 -11.39 -6.99 -0.78
CA GLY A 179 -11.91 -6.88 -2.12
C GLY A 179 -11.25 -7.87 -3.07
N LEU A 180 -11.23 -7.55 -4.34
CA LEU A 180 -10.59 -8.34 -5.40
C LEU A 180 -9.56 -7.52 -6.17
N MET A 181 -8.58 -8.22 -6.73
CA MET A 181 -7.66 -7.71 -7.74
C MET A 181 -7.98 -8.40 -9.07
N LEU A 182 -7.93 -7.65 -10.16
CA LEU A 182 -8.03 -8.18 -11.52
C LEU A 182 -6.72 -7.87 -12.25
N HIS A 183 -6.06 -8.88 -12.79
CA HIS A 183 -4.82 -8.74 -13.53
C HIS A 183 -4.97 -9.30 -14.94
N ARG A 184 -4.81 -8.46 -15.96
CA ARG A 184 -4.89 -8.84 -17.37
C ARG A 184 -3.85 -9.91 -17.69
N GLY A 185 -4.31 -11.04 -18.20
CA GLY A 185 -3.49 -12.20 -18.48
C GLY A 185 -2.40 -11.96 -19.52
N ALA A 186 -2.62 -11.05 -20.46
CA ALA A 186 -1.65 -10.64 -21.47
C ALA A 186 -0.63 -9.59 -20.97
N SER A 187 -0.77 -9.10 -19.73
CA SER A 187 0.06 -8.00 -19.22
C SER A 187 1.52 -8.41 -19.05
N LEU A 188 2.40 -7.56 -19.56
CA LEU A 188 3.83 -7.60 -19.24
C LEU A 188 4.06 -6.84 -17.93
N TYR A 189 4.95 -7.34 -17.08
CA TYR A 189 5.30 -6.65 -15.86
C TYR A 189 5.96 -5.31 -16.18
N ARG A 190 5.33 -4.20 -15.77
CA ARG A 190 5.82 -2.84 -15.97
C ARG A 190 5.53 -1.99 -14.75
N ALA A 191 6.51 -1.21 -14.31
CA ALA A 191 6.42 -0.26 -13.20
C ALA A 191 5.61 1.00 -13.57
N GLN A 192 4.36 0.81 -14.01
CA GLN A 192 3.47 1.87 -14.44
C GLN A 192 2.07 1.65 -13.87
N ARG A 193 1.24 2.71 -13.94
CA ARG A 193 -0.18 2.63 -13.65
C ARG A 193 -0.96 2.54 -14.96
N ASN A 194 -1.66 1.45 -15.17
CA ASN A 194 -2.52 1.22 -16.33
C ASN A 194 -3.67 0.27 -15.96
N ASP A 195 -4.52 -0.05 -16.95
CA ASP A 195 -5.66 -0.94 -16.76
C ASP A 195 -5.30 -2.42 -16.82
N ASP A 196 -4.02 -2.78 -16.82
CA ASP A 196 -3.63 -4.19 -16.73
C ASP A 196 -3.78 -4.74 -15.32
N LEU A 197 -3.75 -3.88 -14.30
CA LEU A 197 -4.00 -4.24 -12.91
C LEU A 197 -5.10 -3.35 -12.34
N LEU A 198 -6.19 -3.97 -11.88
CA LEU A 198 -7.37 -3.27 -11.38
C LEU A 198 -7.69 -3.74 -9.96
N LYS A 199 -8.11 -2.82 -9.09
CA LYS A 199 -8.69 -3.12 -7.78
C LYS A 199 -10.21 -2.99 -7.85
N PHE A 200 -10.90 -3.99 -7.33
CA PHE A 200 -12.36 -3.98 -7.21
C PHE A 200 -12.76 -4.13 -5.74
N LYS A 201 -13.26 -3.03 -5.16
CA LYS A 201 -13.67 -2.95 -3.76
C LYS A 201 -15.13 -2.52 -3.66
N PRO A 202 -15.87 -2.99 -2.64
CA PRO A 202 -17.23 -2.51 -2.38
C PRO A 202 -17.28 -1.05 -1.90
N PHE A 203 -16.15 -0.54 -1.39
CA PHE A 203 -16.02 0.77 -0.75
C PHE A 203 -14.68 1.40 -1.13
N GLU A 204 -14.65 2.72 -1.12
CA GLU A 204 -13.45 3.54 -1.27
C GLU A 204 -12.97 4.01 0.09
N ASP A 205 -11.66 4.18 0.26
CA ASP A 205 -11.07 4.73 1.48
C ASP A 205 -10.38 6.05 1.10
N ALA A 206 -10.54 7.07 1.93
CA ALA A 206 -9.90 8.37 1.77
C ALA A 206 -9.53 8.96 3.14
N GLU A 207 -8.75 10.03 3.12
CA GLU A 207 -8.26 10.69 4.33
C GLU A 207 -8.93 12.05 4.52
N ALA A 208 -9.11 12.43 5.79
CA ALA A 208 -9.57 13.75 6.17
C ALA A 208 -8.96 14.14 7.52
N GLN A 209 -8.75 15.44 7.72
CA GLN A 209 -8.26 15.97 8.99
C GLN A 209 -9.41 16.19 9.97
N VAL A 210 -9.24 15.84 11.23
CA VAL A 210 -10.21 16.13 12.30
C VAL A 210 -10.16 17.61 12.62
N VAL A 211 -11.26 18.32 12.40
CA VAL A 211 -11.38 19.77 12.64
C VAL A 211 -12.40 20.13 13.72
N GLY A 212 -13.11 19.14 14.26
CA GLY A 212 -14.07 19.34 15.34
C GLY A 212 -14.56 18.05 15.96
N HIS A 213 -15.01 18.12 17.20
CA HIS A 213 -15.75 17.07 17.88
C HIS A 213 -17.20 17.49 18.07
N LEU A 214 -18.13 16.63 17.69
CA LEU A 214 -19.56 16.90 17.82
C LEU A 214 -20.14 16.03 18.95
N PRO A 215 -20.89 16.62 19.90
CA PRO A 215 -21.39 15.91 21.06
C PRO A 215 -22.39 14.82 20.66
N GLY A 216 -22.32 13.68 21.34
CA GLY A 216 -23.26 12.59 21.17
C GLY A 216 -24.61 12.85 21.83
N LYS A 217 -25.61 12.10 21.39
CA LYS A 217 -26.97 12.09 21.95
C LYS A 217 -27.36 10.67 22.32
N GLY A 218 -28.39 10.50 23.15
CA GLY A 218 -28.88 9.19 23.58
C GLY A 218 -27.78 8.39 24.28
N LYS A 219 -27.51 7.16 23.81
CA LYS A 219 -26.47 6.29 24.39
C LYS A 219 -25.04 6.86 24.37
N TYR A 220 -24.79 7.93 23.59
CA TYR A 220 -23.50 8.61 23.53
C TYR A 220 -23.53 10.01 24.16
N ALA A 221 -24.53 10.33 25.00
CA ALA A 221 -24.55 11.57 25.77
C ALA A 221 -23.29 11.67 26.66
N GLY A 222 -22.66 12.85 26.70
CA GLY A 222 -21.38 13.06 27.40
C GLY A 222 -20.15 12.47 26.70
N MET A 223 -20.32 11.89 25.51
CA MET A 223 -19.25 11.30 24.70
C MET A 223 -19.25 11.88 23.28
N LEU A 224 -18.24 11.54 22.47
CA LEU A 224 -18.21 11.91 21.06
C LEU A 224 -19.36 11.25 20.29
N GLY A 225 -20.18 12.07 19.63
CA GLY A 225 -21.19 11.64 18.67
C GLY A 225 -20.60 11.41 17.29
N ALA A 226 -19.85 12.39 16.78
CA ALA A 226 -19.20 12.34 15.49
C ALA A 226 -17.97 13.24 15.44
N LEU A 227 -17.01 12.90 14.59
CA LEU A 227 -15.95 13.82 14.18
C LEU A 227 -16.50 14.76 13.11
N LEU A 228 -16.17 16.05 13.18
CA LEU A 228 -16.23 16.92 12.01
C LEU A 228 -14.86 16.83 11.33
N VAL A 229 -14.84 16.38 10.09
CA VAL A 229 -13.60 16.16 9.34
C VAL A 229 -13.57 17.03 8.07
N GLN A 230 -12.37 17.42 7.65
CA GLN A 230 -12.11 18.21 6.44
C GLN A 230 -11.27 17.38 5.47
N MET A 231 -11.78 17.16 4.25
CA MET A 231 -11.01 16.53 3.18
C MET A 231 -9.85 17.45 2.74
N PRO A 232 -8.79 16.94 2.10
CA PRO A 232 -7.83 17.78 1.40
C PRO A 232 -8.56 18.71 0.40
N GLY A 233 -8.17 19.98 0.37
CA GLY A 233 -8.65 20.95 -0.62
C GLY A 233 -7.67 21.07 -1.78
N GLU A 234 -8.13 21.63 -2.89
CA GLU A 234 -7.25 22.09 -3.97
C GLU A 234 -6.43 23.31 -3.51
N PRO A 235 -5.24 23.56 -4.10
CA PRO A 235 -4.46 24.75 -3.79
C PRO A 235 -5.31 26.03 -3.88
N GLY A 236 -5.36 26.79 -2.77
CA GLY A 236 -6.13 28.03 -2.69
C GLY A 236 -7.62 27.87 -2.33
N GLN A 237 -8.11 26.66 -2.08
CA GLN A 237 -9.48 26.42 -1.62
C GLN A 237 -9.53 25.49 -0.39
N PRO A 238 -10.28 25.85 0.67
CA PRO A 238 -10.44 24.96 1.81
C PRO A 238 -11.20 23.70 1.38
N GLY A 239 -10.72 22.52 1.78
CA GLY A 239 -11.39 21.27 1.47
C GLY A 239 -12.75 21.15 2.13
N GLN A 240 -13.64 20.35 1.54
CA GLN A 240 -15.01 20.20 2.02
C GLN A 240 -15.05 19.49 3.39
N ARG A 241 -16.04 19.84 4.20
CA ARG A 241 -16.25 19.28 5.55
C ARG A 241 -17.49 18.40 5.61
N PHE A 242 -17.41 17.32 6.39
CA PHE A 242 -18.57 16.47 6.66
C PHE A 242 -18.47 15.80 8.03
N LYS A 243 -19.59 15.24 8.50
CA LYS A 243 -19.68 14.54 9.79
C LYS A 243 -19.33 13.06 9.60
N LEU A 244 -18.45 12.54 10.45
CA LEU A 244 -18.04 11.15 10.49
C LEU A 244 -18.44 10.54 11.84
N GLY A 245 -19.66 9.99 11.89
CA GLY A 245 -20.27 9.48 13.13
C GLY A 245 -20.31 7.96 13.27
N THR A 246 -20.11 7.22 12.17
CA THR A 246 -20.17 5.76 12.11
C THR A 246 -18.76 5.16 12.13
N GLY A 247 -18.57 3.94 12.64
CA GLY A 247 -17.27 3.24 12.65
C GLY A 247 -16.38 3.50 13.87
N LEU A 248 -16.72 4.49 14.71
CA LEU A 248 -16.04 4.75 15.99
C LEU A 248 -16.45 3.71 17.05
N ARG A 249 -15.45 3.06 17.66
CA ARG A 249 -15.61 2.19 18.84
C ARG A 249 -15.90 3.03 20.09
N ASP A 250 -16.50 2.43 21.13
CA ASP A 250 -16.83 3.15 22.37
C ASP A 250 -15.59 3.74 23.06
N ALA A 251 -14.44 3.06 23.00
CA ALA A 251 -13.18 3.62 23.47
C ALA A 251 -12.81 4.92 22.73
N GLN A 252 -12.97 4.95 21.41
CA GLN A 252 -12.73 6.13 20.57
C GLN A 252 -13.81 7.21 20.73
N ARG A 253 -14.93 6.91 21.39
CA ARG A 253 -15.94 7.92 21.74
C ARG A 253 -15.68 8.56 23.09
N ARG A 254 -15.07 7.81 24.01
CA ARG A 254 -14.58 8.31 25.31
C ARG A 254 -13.31 9.13 25.12
N ASP A 255 -12.40 8.64 24.28
CA ASP A 255 -11.14 9.28 23.93
C ASP A 255 -11.05 9.48 22.41
N PRO A 256 -11.57 10.62 21.90
CA PRO A 256 -11.72 10.85 20.48
C PRO A 256 -10.39 11.15 19.77
N PRO A 257 -10.24 10.77 18.48
CA PRO A 257 -9.12 11.23 17.67
C PRO A 257 -8.90 12.74 17.78
N ALA A 258 -7.68 13.14 18.12
CA ALA A 258 -7.34 14.52 18.43
C ALA A 258 -7.63 15.48 17.27
N LEU A 259 -7.94 16.74 17.58
CA LEU A 259 -8.00 17.80 16.58
C LEU A 259 -6.67 17.92 15.83
N GLY A 260 -6.75 18.15 14.52
CA GLY A 260 -5.58 18.21 13.63
C GLY A 260 -5.05 16.85 13.18
N SER A 261 -5.43 15.74 13.82
CA SER A 261 -5.04 14.40 13.38
C SER A 261 -5.70 14.04 12.05
N TRP A 262 -5.00 13.24 11.23
CA TRP A 262 -5.56 12.68 10.01
C TRP A 262 -6.23 11.34 10.32
N VAL A 263 -7.38 11.09 9.71
CA VAL A 263 -8.09 9.82 9.84
C VAL A 263 -8.41 9.27 8.46
N THR A 264 -8.34 7.95 8.33
CA THR A 264 -8.87 7.24 7.18
C THR A 264 -10.34 6.94 7.42
N TYR A 265 -11.18 7.26 6.45
CA TYR A 265 -12.59 6.89 6.42
C TYR A 265 -12.90 6.08 5.16
N ARG A 266 -13.93 5.24 5.26
CA ARG A 266 -14.45 4.40 4.18
C ARG A 266 -15.80 4.89 3.73
N PHE A 267 -16.07 4.92 2.43
CA PHE A 267 -17.32 5.43 1.86
C PHE A 267 -17.69 4.67 0.58
N ARG A 268 -18.90 4.91 0.04
CA ARG A 268 -19.40 4.26 -1.18
C ARG A 268 -19.90 5.30 -2.19
N GLY A 269 -18.99 5.78 -3.03
CA GLY A 269 -19.27 6.83 -4.01
C GLY A 269 -19.52 8.20 -3.36
N LEU A 270 -19.64 9.22 -4.19
CA LEU A 270 -19.84 10.61 -3.76
C LEU A 270 -21.30 11.04 -3.98
N THR A 271 -21.75 12.06 -3.27
CA THR A 271 -22.95 12.83 -3.58
C THR A 271 -22.69 13.73 -4.79
N ASP A 272 -23.73 14.34 -5.36
CA ASP A 272 -23.60 15.30 -6.46
C ASP A 272 -22.75 16.53 -6.07
N SER A 273 -22.71 16.86 -4.77
CA SER A 273 -21.83 17.90 -4.20
C SER A 273 -20.39 17.44 -3.94
N GLY A 274 -20.05 16.18 -4.25
CA GLY A 274 -18.72 15.62 -4.05
C GLY A 274 -18.42 15.14 -2.63
N LEU A 275 -19.43 15.00 -1.76
CA LEU A 275 -19.24 14.48 -0.40
C LEU A 275 -19.31 12.95 -0.34
N PRO A 276 -18.52 12.29 0.51
CA PRO A 276 -18.56 10.84 0.69
C PRO A 276 -19.93 10.31 1.17
N ARG A 277 -20.50 9.33 0.47
CA ARG A 277 -21.74 8.65 0.88
C ARG A 277 -21.44 7.47 1.81
N PHE A 278 -22.29 7.28 2.83
CA PHE A 278 -22.16 6.20 3.80
C PHE A 278 -20.77 6.12 4.46
N ALA A 279 -20.19 7.30 4.73
CA ALA A 279 -18.86 7.38 5.30
C ALA A 279 -18.79 6.80 6.72
N SER A 280 -17.75 6.01 7.00
CA SER A 280 -17.48 5.40 8.29
C SER A 280 -16.00 5.51 8.65
N PHE A 281 -15.72 5.85 9.90
CA PHE A 281 -14.38 5.92 10.44
C PHE A 281 -13.72 4.54 10.38
N LEU A 282 -12.47 4.51 9.91
CA LEU A 282 -11.67 3.29 9.79
C LEU A 282 -10.59 3.29 10.87
N ARG A 283 -9.71 4.29 10.86
CA ARG A 283 -8.56 4.41 11.77
C ARG A 283 -7.99 5.83 11.76
N VAL A 284 -7.21 6.16 12.79
CA VAL A 284 -6.29 7.31 12.74
C VAL A 284 -5.18 6.96 11.76
N ARG A 285 -4.77 7.91 10.92
CA ARG A 285 -3.64 7.74 10.01
C ARG A 285 -2.37 7.72 10.84
N GLU A 286 -1.58 6.69 10.64
CA GLU A 286 -0.21 6.62 11.13
C GLU A 286 0.69 6.87 9.92
N ASP A 287 1.59 7.85 9.98
CA ASP A 287 2.55 8.08 8.90
C ASP A 287 3.57 6.92 8.93
N ILE A 288 3.65 6.10 7.86
CA ILE A 288 4.68 5.03 7.69
C ILE A 288 5.91 5.69 7.11
#